data_AF-A0A0R3SVJ3-F1
#
_entry.id   AF-A0A0R3SVJ3-F1
#
_cell.length_a   1.000
_cell.length_b   1.000
_cell.length_c   1.000
_cell.angle_alpha   90.00
_cell.angle_beta   90.00
_cell.angle_gamma   90.00
#
_symmetry.space_group_name_H-M   'P 1'
#
loop_
_entity.id
_entity.type
_entity.pdbx_description
1 polymer ?
#
loop_
_entity_poly.entity_id
_entity_poly.type
_entity_poly.pdbx_seq_one_letter_code
_entity_poly.pdbx_strand_id
1 'polypeptide(L)'
;MNLEKIKSKLSKDVDRLESKLLEKKPWYLHGEVSAKDRSENALLAEHFEVQRNAIFKPEPLDPKVIFDLLTKKIKEQPFNGPEPKVKSKVKAKSAFKEFGDTTKRSLVEEYENLYIKAKALEKVQEDPEKEQLRCDIVDLFDNLDALSNMHFRVDGYNILTNKQVIALEEAGPTALAEADLLAPEEILEPRGEPLKGASEVTSTDKRRHRKKLMRVRAGKRKLRAALAIKTNDQKVALEKVIKLAHKPGSNIKIAR
;
A
#
# COMPACT_ATOMS: atom_id res chain seq x y z
N MET A 1 -19.37 88.98 32.13
CA MET A 1 -18.37 88.82 31.05
C MET A 1 -18.23 87.41 30.46
N ASN A 2 -18.43 86.30 31.18
CA ASN A 2 -18.31 84.95 30.56
C ASN A 2 -19.51 84.56 29.67
N LEU A 3 -20.73 84.94 30.04
CA LEU A 3 -21.93 84.54 29.30
C LEU A 3 -22.01 85.14 27.88
N GLU A 4 -21.60 86.41 27.71
CA GLU A 4 -21.56 87.07 26.39
C GLU A 4 -20.50 86.45 25.47
N LYS A 5 -19.34 86.09 26.02
CA LYS A 5 -18.30 85.35 25.29
C LYS A 5 -18.80 83.97 24.83
N ILE A 6 -19.54 83.27 25.70
CA ILE A 6 -20.16 81.97 25.36
C ILE A 6 -21.24 82.15 24.30
N LYS A 7 -22.12 83.15 24.41
CA LYS A 7 -23.16 83.46 23.41
C LYS A 7 -22.55 83.80 22.05
N SER A 8 -21.51 84.63 22.03
CA SER A 8 -20.80 84.98 20.78
C SER A 8 -20.13 83.77 20.15
N LYS A 9 -19.50 82.90 20.96
CA LYS A 9 -18.91 81.64 20.47
C LYS A 9 -20.00 80.72 19.89
N LEU A 10 -21.12 80.57 20.59
CA LEU A 10 -22.23 79.75 20.14
C LEU A 10 -22.83 80.28 18.84
N SER A 11 -23.03 81.60 18.72
CA SER A 11 -23.49 82.22 17.46
C SER A 11 -22.54 81.93 16.31
N LYS A 12 -21.22 82.10 16.52
CA LYS A 12 -20.20 81.78 15.50
C LYS A 12 -20.20 80.29 15.13
N ASP A 13 -20.39 79.41 16.10
CA ASP A 13 -20.47 77.97 15.87
C ASP A 13 -21.75 77.62 15.09
N VAL A 14 -22.88 78.27 15.39
CA VAL A 14 -24.14 78.14 14.64
C VAL A 14 -23.95 78.61 13.20
N ASP A 15 -23.41 79.81 12.98
CA ASP A 15 -23.16 80.35 11.63
C ASP A 15 -22.24 79.43 10.81
N ARG A 16 -21.20 78.85 11.46
CA ARG A 16 -20.29 77.87 10.84
C ARG A 16 -21.02 76.59 10.44
N LEU A 17 -21.92 76.10 11.29
CA LEU A 17 -22.68 74.88 11.03
C LEU A 17 -23.74 75.10 9.95
N GLU A 18 -24.43 76.25 9.96
CA GLU A 18 -25.40 76.63 8.92
C GLU A 18 -24.73 76.75 7.56
N SER A 19 -23.57 77.41 7.49
CA SER A 19 -22.78 77.52 6.25
C SER A 19 -22.38 76.14 5.73
N LYS A 20 -21.87 75.27 6.60
CA LYS A 20 -21.48 73.90 6.24
C LYS A 20 -22.66 73.05 5.76
N LEU A 21 -23.88 73.32 6.26
CA LEU A 21 -25.09 72.61 5.86
C LEU A 21 -25.59 73.04 4.47
N LEU A 22 -25.39 74.32 4.12
CA LEU A 22 -25.72 74.88 2.81
C LEU A 22 -24.71 74.50 1.72
N GLU A 23 -23.46 74.27 2.08
CA GLU A 23 -22.41 73.82 1.17
C GLU A 23 -22.68 72.42 0.59
N LYS A 24 -22.14 72.15 -0.60
CA LYS A 24 -22.21 70.81 -1.19
C LYS A 24 -21.45 69.84 -0.30
N LYS A 25 -22.10 68.71 0.02
CA LYS A 25 -21.44 67.64 0.77
C LYS A 25 -20.20 67.14 0.02
N PRO A 26 -19.20 66.60 0.71
CA PRO A 26 -18.10 65.91 0.06
C PRO A 26 -18.58 64.68 -0.72
N TRP A 27 -17.82 64.30 -1.74
CA TRP A 27 -18.17 63.21 -2.66
C TRP A 27 -18.46 61.88 -1.93
N TYR A 28 -17.69 61.51 -0.90
CA TYR A 28 -17.87 60.25 -0.16
C TYR A 28 -19.16 60.17 0.66
N LEU A 29 -19.88 61.28 0.86
CA LEU A 29 -21.21 61.30 1.49
C LEU A 29 -22.36 61.21 0.48
N HIS A 30 -22.05 61.12 -0.81
CA HIS A 30 -23.02 60.88 -1.87
C HIS A 30 -23.10 59.38 -2.19
N GLY A 31 -24.29 58.90 -2.51
CA GLY A 31 -24.46 57.57 -3.12
C GLY A 31 -24.05 57.60 -4.59
N GLU A 32 -23.70 56.44 -5.15
CA GLU A 32 -23.52 56.23 -6.60
C GLU A 32 -22.53 57.20 -7.28
N VAL A 33 -21.43 57.50 -6.60
CA VAL A 33 -20.41 58.44 -7.08
C VAL A 33 -19.62 57.85 -8.26
N SER A 34 -19.54 58.60 -9.36
CA SER A 34 -18.71 58.24 -10.51
C SER A 34 -17.26 58.72 -10.35
N ALA A 35 -16.34 58.16 -11.14
CA ALA A 35 -14.93 58.57 -11.11
C ALA A 35 -14.71 60.05 -11.50
N LYS A 36 -15.63 60.66 -12.25
CA LYS A 36 -15.56 62.06 -12.69
C LYS A 36 -15.94 63.06 -11.59
N ASP A 37 -16.75 62.64 -10.62
CA ASP A 37 -17.28 63.51 -9.56
C ASP A 37 -16.28 63.72 -8.41
N ARG A 38 -15.19 62.94 -8.42
CA ARG A 38 -14.10 62.99 -7.44
C ARG A 38 -12.76 63.27 -8.14
N SER A 39 -11.81 63.81 -7.39
CA SER A 39 -10.43 63.94 -7.90
C SER A 39 -9.77 62.56 -8.05
N GLU A 40 -8.77 62.48 -8.94
CA GLU A 40 -8.16 61.22 -9.42
C GLU A 40 -7.75 60.28 -8.28
N ASN A 41 -7.04 60.80 -7.26
CA ASN A 41 -6.50 60.01 -6.15
C ASN A 41 -7.29 60.12 -4.83
N ALA A 42 -8.50 60.69 -4.85
CA ALA A 42 -9.31 60.85 -3.63
C ALA A 42 -9.64 59.52 -2.92
N LEU A 43 -9.77 58.42 -3.68
CA LEU A 43 -10.08 57.10 -3.13
C LEU A 43 -8.98 56.54 -2.22
N LEU A 44 -7.71 56.92 -2.43
CA LEU A 44 -6.58 56.46 -1.62
C LEU A 44 -6.50 57.16 -0.25
N ALA A 45 -7.11 58.34 -0.14
CA ALA A 45 -7.09 59.13 1.10
C ALA A 45 -8.13 58.62 2.11
N GLU A 46 -9.25 58.10 1.62
CA GLU A 46 -10.38 57.65 2.43
C GLU A 46 -10.35 56.12 2.65
N HIS A 47 -10.81 55.67 3.81
CA HIS A 47 -10.81 54.26 4.18
C HIS A 47 -12.21 53.68 3.99
N PHE A 48 -12.38 52.84 2.97
CA PHE A 48 -13.64 52.14 2.70
C PHE A 48 -13.53 50.65 3.00
N GLU A 49 -14.53 50.12 3.68
CA GLU A 49 -14.68 48.67 3.86
C GLU A 49 -15.43 48.11 2.66
N VAL A 50 -14.72 47.32 1.84
CA VAL A 50 -15.28 46.67 0.65
C VAL A 50 -15.19 45.16 0.83
N GLN A 51 -16.30 44.46 0.62
CA GLN A 51 -16.31 43.01 0.59
C GLN A 51 -15.54 42.53 -0.63
N ARG A 52 -14.58 41.61 -0.41
CA ARG A 52 -13.78 41.00 -1.48
C ARG A 52 -14.27 39.57 -1.68
N ASN A 53 -14.62 39.22 -2.91
CA ASN A 53 -15.18 37.90 -3.25
C ASN A 53 -14.11 36.82 -3.48
N ALA A 54 -12.83 37.13 -3.29
CA ALA A 54 -11.72 36.20 -3.52
C ALA A 54 -11.15 35.67 -2.20
N ILE A 55 -10.91 34.36 -2.15
CA ILE A 55 -10.16 33.73 -1.07
C ILE A 55 -8.71 34.23 -1.17
N PHE A 56 -8.25 34.96 -0.16
CA PHE A 56 -6.89 35.47 -0.13
C PHE A 56 -5.90 34.30 -0.01
N LYS A 57 -4.90 34.28 -0.89
CA LYS A 57 -3.79 33.33 -0.79
C LYS A 57 -2.90 33.80 0.37
N PRO A 58 -2.74 33.01 1.45
CA PRO A 58 -1.87 33.41 2.54
C PRO A 58 -0.42 33.52 2.07
N GLU A 59 0.33 34.37 2.74
CA GLU A 59 1.77 34.50 2.54
C GLU A 59 2.47 33.17 2.86
N PRO A 60 3.60 32.88 2.19
CA PRO A 60 4.36 31.67 2.46
C PRO A 60 4.78 31.64 3.94
N LEU A 61 4.54 30.51 4.60
CA LEU A 61 4.90 30.32 5.99
C LEU A 61 6.43 30.35 6.16
N ASP A 62 6.89 30.81 7.32
CA ASP A 62 8.31 30.78 7.67
C ASP A 62 8.90 29.37 7.53
N PRO A 63 10.05 29.24 6.83
CA PRO A 63 10.64 27.93 6.55
C PRO A 63 11.01 27.17 7.83
N LYS A 64 11.34 27.88 8.91
CA LYS A 64 11.68 27.28 10.22
C LYS A 64 10.55 26.41 10.76
N VAL A 65 9.31 26.89 10.68
CA VAL A 65 8.13 26.16 11.16
C VAL A 65 7.92 24.88 10.34
N ILE A 66 8.16 24.96 9.03
CA ILE A 66 8.09 23.80 8.13
C ILE A 66 9.17 22.77 8.47
N PHE A 67 10.41 23.21 8.73
CA PHE A 67 11.50 22.33 9.13
C PHE A 67 11.25 21.64 10.47
N ASP A 68 10.69 22.34 11.45
CA ASP A 68 10.34 21.76 12.74
C ASP A 68 9.24 20.70 12.60
N LEU A 69 8.22 20.97 11.78
CA LEU A 69 7.16 20.01 11.47
C LEU A 69 7.72 18.78 10.74
N LEU A 70 8.59 18.98 9.75
CA LEU A 70 9.22 17.90 9.01
C LEU A 70 10.11 17.05 9.93
N THR A 71 10.87 17.68 10.81
CA THR A 71 11.72 17.00 11.79
C THR A 71 10.90 16.11 12.73
N LYS A 72 9.75 16.61 13.22
CA LYS A 72 8.82 15.81 14.02
C LYS A 72 8.28 14.62 13.23
N LYS A 73 7.82 14.84 11.99
CA LYS A 73 7.31 13.76 11.12
C LYS A 73 8.37 12.71 10.80
N ILE A 74 9.62 13.11 10.53
CA ILE A 74 10.71 12.15 10.27
C ILE A 74 10.99 11.30 11.52
N LYS A 75 10.94 11.90 12.72
CA LYS A 75 11.11 11.17 13.98
C LYS A 75 9.97 10.18 14.25
N GLU A 76 8.73 10.59 13.98
CA GLU A 76 7.53 9.78 14.22
C GLU A 76 7.27 8.74 13.11
N GLN A 77 7.89 8.91 11.93
CA GLN A 77 7.68 8.12 10.70
C GLN A 77 6.21 7.87 10.27
N PRO A 78 5.24 8.80 10.38
CA PRO A 78 3.88 8.59 9.92
C PRO A 78 3.76 8.90 8.42
N PHE A 79 4.54 8.20 7.59
CA PHE A 79 4.56 8.43 6.15
C PHE A 79 3.46 7.63 5.45
N ASN A 80 2.50 8.33 4.84
CA ASN A 80 1.45 7.72 4.03
C ASN A 80 1.88 7.55 2.56
N GLY A 81 3.04 6.91 2.34
CA GLY A 81 3.56 6.62 1.00
C GLY A 81 2.87 5.39 0.37
N PRO A 82 2.77 5.31 -0.98
CA PRO A 82 2.28 4.10 -1.63
C PRO A 82 3.26 2.94 -1.38
N GLU A 83 2.76 1.82 -0.87
CA GLU A 83 3.56 0.62 -0.69
C GLU A 83 3.55 -0.25 -1.95
N PRO A 84 4.69 -0.86 -2.33
CA PRO A 84 4.73 -1.81 -3.44
C PRO A 84 3.87 -3.04 -3.11
N LYS A 85 2.90 -3.33 -3.97
CA LYS A 85 2.08 -4.55 -3.88
C LYS A 85 2.95 -5.75 -4.26
N VAL A 86 3.32 -6.57 -3.28
CA VAL A 86 3.97 -7.86 -3.55
C VAL A 86 2.89 -8.80 -4.04
N LYS A 87 2.94 -9.22 -5.30
CA LYS A 87 2.11 -10.34 -5.79
C LYS A 87 2.42 -11.52 -4.88
N SER A 88 1.44 -12.01 -4.11
CA SER A 88 1.62 -13.23 -3.34
C SER A 88 1.80 -14.35 -4.34
N LYS A 89 3.06 -14.70 -4.64
CA LYS A 89 3.37 -16.03 -5.15
C LYS A 89 2.86 -16.94 -4.04
N VAL A 90 1.74 -17.63 -4.30
CA VAL A 90 1.27 -18.72 -3.46
C VAL A 90 2.37 -19.76 -3.54
N LYS A 91 3.41 -19.57 -2.72
CA LYS A 91 4.34 -20.63 -2.43
C LYS A 91 3.47 -21.60 -1.66
N ALA A 92 3.02 -22.65 -2.35
CA ALA A 92 2.50 -23.83 -1.71
C ALA A 92 3.56 -24.19 -0.67
N LYS A 93 3.30 -23.82 0.59
CA LYS A 93 4.12 -24.31 1.68
C LYS A 93 3.92 -25.80 1.58
N SER A 94 4.97 -26.53 1.23
CA SER A 94 5.04 -27.97 1.48
C SER A 94 4.47 -28.13 2.89
N ALA A 95 3.27 -28.71 2.96
CA ALA A 95 2.60 -28.90 4.22
C ALA A 95 3.54 -29.81 5.01
N PHE A 96 4.23 -29.23 5.99
CA PHE A 96 4.89 -30.01 7.00
C PHE A 96 3.75 -30.77 7.67
N LYS A 97 3.58 -32.02 7.26
CA LYS A 97 2.54 -32.89 7.79
C LYS A 97 2.98 -33.17 9.21
N GLU A 98 2.39 -32.48 10.16
CA GLU A 98 2.51 -32.86 11.56
C GLU A 98 2.04 -34.32 11.65
N PHE A 99 2.93 -35.20 12.07
CA PHE A 99 2.58 -36.60 12.33
C PHE A 99 1.69 -36.61 13.58
N GLY A 100 0.39 -36.41 13.37
CA GLY A 100 -0.62 -36.55 14.40
C GLY A 100 -0.78 -38.01 14.82
N ASP A 101 -0.81 -38.22 16.13
CA ASP A 101 -1.19 -39.40 16.89
C ASP A 101 -0.93 -40.75 16.23
N THR A 102 0.19 -41.37 16.64
CA THR A 102 0.49 -42.78 16.39
C THR A 102 -0.55 -43.67 17.08
N THR A 103 -1.68 -43.91 16.43
CA THR A 103 -2.54 -45.06 16.76
C THR A 103 -1.70 -46.32 16.58
N LYS A 104 -1.57 -47.14 17.62
CA LYS A 104 -0.81 -48.41 17.60
C LYS A 104 -1.51 -49.38 16.65
N ARG A 105 -1.14 -49.39 15.37
CA ARG A 105 -1.55 -50.41 14.40
C ARG A 105 -0.58 -51.58 14.45
N SER A 106 -1.05 -52.77 14.13
CA SER A 106 -0.16 -53.93 13.98
C SER A 106 0.69 -53.76 12.72
N LEU A 107 1.93 -54.26 12.73
CA LEU A 107 2.82 -54.21 11.56
C LEU A 107 2.17 -54.86 10.32
N VAL A 108 1.36 -55.91 10.52
CA VAL A 108 0.61 -56.59 9.45
C VAL A 108 -0.41 -55.65 8.80
N GLU A 109 -1.16 -54.90 9.61
CA GLU A 109 -2.14 -53.92 9.13
C GLU A 109 -1.45 -52.75 8.42
N GLU A 110 -0.28 -52.32 8.89
CA GLU A 110 0.49 -51.28 8.19
C GLU A 110 0.96 -51.76 6.81
N TYR A 111 1.43 -53.01 6.69
CA TYR A 111 1.82 -53.58 5.41
C TYR A 111 0.64 -53.77 4.45
N GLU A 112 -0.50 -54.26 4.96
CA GLU A 112 -1.72 -54.38 4.16
C GLU A 112 -2.17 -53.01 3.66
N ASN A 113 -2.19 -52.01 4.54
CA ASN A 113 -2.54 -50.64 4.19
C ASN A 113 -1.53 -50.02 3.20
N LEU A 114 -0.23 -50.30 3.33
CA LEU A 114 0.79 -49.84 2.38
C LEU A 114 0.63 -50.51 1.02
N TYR A 115 0.29 -51.79 0.97
CA TYR A 115 0.06 -52.53 -0.28
C TYR A 115 -1.21 -52.04 -0.99
N ILE A 116 -2.30 -51.86 -0.24
CA ILE A 116 -3.55 -51.27 -0.76
C ILE A 116 -3.29 -49.85 -1.24
N LYS A 117 -2.55 -49.03 -0.48
CA LYS A 117 -2.19 -47.67 -0.89
C LYS A 117 -1.28 -47.64 -2.09
N ALA A 118 -0.28 -48.51 -2.21
CA ALA A 118 0.59 -48.57 -3.38
C ALA A 118 -0.22 -48.90 -4.65
N LYS A 119 -1.19 -49.82 -4.53
CA LYS A 119 -2.11 -50.18 -5.60
C LYS A 119 -3.17 -49.11 -5.88
N ALA A 120 -3.58 -48.36 -4.86
CA ALA A 120 -4.51 -47.23 -4.99
C ALA A 120 -3.83 -45.96 -5.50
N LEU A 121 -2.54 -45.73 -5.22
CA LEU A 121 -1.77 -44.60 -5.75
C LEU A 121 -1.61 -44.68 -7.27
N GLU A 122 -1.76 -45.86 -7.87
CA GLU A 122 -1.82 -46.02 -9.33
C GLU A 122 -3.12 -45.46 -9.93
N LYS A 123 -4.16 -45.25 -9.10
CA LYS A 123 -5.41 -44.57 -9.45
C LYS A 123 -5.56 -43.32 -8.61
N VAL A 124 -5.07 -42.19 -9.11
CA VAL A 124 -5.21 -40.88 -8.47
C VAL A 124 -6.70 -40.61 -8.19
N GLN A 125 -7.10 -40.76 -6.93
CA GLN A 125 -8.47 -40.52 -6.49
C GLN A 125 -8.59 -39.04 -6.12
N GLU A 126 -8.65 -38.19 -7.15
CA GLU A 126 -9.24 -36.86 -6.99
C GLU A 126 -10.77 -37.02 -6.92
N ASP A 127 -11.46 -36.10 -6.23
CA ASP A 127 -12.92 -36.13 -6.15
C ASP A 127 -13.52 -36.14 -7.58
N PRO A 128 -14.42 -37.08 -7.92
CA PRO A 128 -14.92 -37.21 -9.30
C PRO A 128 -15.62 -35.94 -9.80
N GLU A 129 -16.28 -35.20 -8.91
CA GLU A 129 -16.88 -33.90 -9.21
C GLU A 129 -15.84 -32.84 -9.61
N LYS A 130 -14.65 -32.88 -8.98
CA LYS A 130 -13.57 -31.94 -9.29
C LYS A 130 -12.94 -32.25 -10.64
N GLU A 131 -12.86 -33.53 -11.01
CA GLU A 131 -12.35 -33.94 -12.31
C GLU A 131 -13.33 -33.57 -13.44
N GLN A 132 -14.64 -33.79 -13.22
CA GLN A 132 -15.68 -33.33 -14.14
C GLN A 132 -15.64 -31.81 -14.32
N LEU A 133 -15.57 -31.06 -13.22
CA LEU A 133 -15.46 -29.60 -13.26
C LEU A 133 -14.20 -29.14 -14.00
N ARG A 134 -13.06 -29.85 -13.87
CA ARG A 134 -11.85 -29.54 -14.65
C ARG A 134 -12.09 -29.72 -16.14
N CYS A 135 -12.73 -30.80 -16.56
CA CYS A 135 -13.08 -31.04 -17.96
C CYS A 135 -14.00 -29.92 -18.49
N ASP A 136 -15.08 -29.61 -17.78
CA ASP A 136 -16.02 -28.55 -18.17
C ASP A 136 -15.35 -27.18 -18.29
N ILE A 137 -14.40 -26.88 -17.39
CA ILE A 137 -13.62 -25.63 -17.40
C ILE A 137 -12.70 -25.57 -18.63
N VAL A 138 -12.02 -26.67 -18.96
CA VAL A 138 -11.15 -26.74 -20.14
C VAL A 138 -11.99 -26.53 -21.40
N ASP A 139 -13.10 -27.25 -21.53
CA ASP A 139 -14.01 -27.13 -22.69
C ASP A 139 -14.57 -25.70 -22.82
N LEU A 140 -14.92 -25.06 -21.70
CA LEU A 140 -15.37 -23.67 -21.70
C LEU A 140 -14.28 -22.71 -22.18
N PHE A 141 -13.04 -22.88 -21.72
CA PHE A 141 -11.93 -22.01 -22.14
C PHE A 141 -11.57 -22.20 -23.60
N ASP A 142 -11.57 -23.44 -24.11
CA ASP A 142 -11.32 -23.71 -25.53
C ASP A 142 -12.36 -22.99 -26.43
N ASN A 143 -13.63 -23.01 -26.03
CA ASN A 143 -14.70 -22.28 -26.72
C ASN A 143 -14.52 -20.75 -26.66
N LEU A 144 -14.09 -20.20 -25.52
CA LEU A 144 -13.85 -18.77 -25.35
C LEU A 144 -12.60 -18.30 -26.13
N ASP A 145 -11.56 -19.13 -26.16
CA ASP A 145 -10.33 -18.85 -26.88
C ASP A 145 -10.57 -18.86 -28.39
N ALA A 146 -11.40 -19.79 -28.89
CA ALA A 146 -11.86 -19.80 -30.28
C ALA A 146 -12.69 -18.55 -30.62
N LEU A 147 -13.61 -18.15 -29.75
CA LEU A 147 -14.45 -16.96 -29.95
C LEU A 147 -13.65 -15.65 -29.93
N SER A 148 -12.60 -15.58 -29.12
CA SER A 148 -11.74 -14.40 -28.98
C SER A 148 -10.63 -14.31 -30.03
N ASN A 149 -10.64 -15.16 -31.06
CA ASN A 149 -9.58 -15.26 -32.08
C ASN A 149 -8.18 -15.47 -31.45
N MET A 150 -8.12 -16.26 -30.37
CA MET A 150 -6.92 -16.56 -29.59
C MET A 150 -6.19 -15.34 -29.01
N HIS A 151 -6.89 -14.22 -28.78
CA HIS A 151 -6.33 -13.03 -28.13
C HIS A 151 -6.54 -13.05 -26.61
N PHE A 152 -5.93 -14.02 -25.92
CA PHE A 152 -5.99 -14.15 -24.46
C PHE A 152 -4.62 -14.02 -23.80
N ARG A 153 -4.60 -13.76 -22.49
CA ARG A 153 -3.37 -13.76 -21.68
C ARG A 153 -3.21 -15.09 -20.99
N VAL A 154 -2.11 -15.78 -21.27
CA VAL A 154 -1.73 -17.03 -20.60
C VAL A 154 -0.86 -16.72 -19.40
N ASP A 155 -1.35 -17.05 -18.20
CA ASP A 155 -0.53 -17.09 -16.99
C ASP A 155 -0.33 -18.58 -16.60
N GLY A 156 0.85 -19.13 -16.92
CA GLY A 156 1.17 -20.55 -16.69
C GLY A 156 2.48 -20.74 -15.92
N TYR A 157 2.60 -21.89 -15.25
CA TYR A 157 3.86 -22.39 -14.71
C TYR A 157 4.03 -23.85 -15.12
N ASN A 158 5.21 -24.20 -15.62
CA ASN A 158 5.52 -25.56 -16.04
C ASN A 158 6.29 -26.25 -14.92
N ILE A 159 5.71 -27.30 -14.34
CA ILE A 159 6.43 -28.20 -13.43
C ILE A 159 7.06 -29.29 -14.30
N LEU A 160 8.36 -29.18 -14.55
CA LEU A 160 9.11 -30.22 -15.23
C LEU A 160 9.49 -31.32 -14.25
N THR A 161 9.34 -32.57 -14.69
CA THR A 161 9.82 -33.75 -13.95
C THR A 161 11.10 -34.24 -14.61
N ASN A 162 12.06 -34.73 -13.82
CA ASN A 162 13.29 -35.27 -14.39
C ASN A 162 12.97 -36.55 -15.18
N LYS A 163 12.99 -36.43 -16.51
CA LYS A 163 12.81 -37.50 -17.48
C LYS A 163 13.87 -37.32 -18.56
N GLN A 164 14.22 -38.41 -19.24
CA GLN A 164 15.05 -38.35 -20.44
C GLN A 164 14.32 -37.57 -21.53
N VAL A 165 15.04 -36.74 -22.29
CA VAL A 165 14.47 -35.95 -23.38
C VAL A 165 13.79 -36.84 -24.42
N ILE A 166 14.32 -38.03 -24.66
CA ILE A 166 13.77 -39.06 -25.57
C ILE A 166 12.29 -39.35 -25.28
N ALA A 167 11.86 -39.30 -24.03
CA ALA A 167 10.45 -39.57 -23.66
C ALA A 167 9.48 -38.47 -24.12
N LEU A 168 9.99 -37.28 -24.47
CA LEU A 168 9.21 -36.18 -25.05
C LEU A 168 9.39 -36.06 -26.57
N GLU A 169 10.37 -36.75 -27.16
CA GLU A 169 10.58 -36.75 -28.59
C GLU A 169 9.44 -37.47 -29.32
N GLU A 170 9.20 -37.06 -30.56
CA GLU A 170 8.28 -37.77 -31.45
C GLU A 170 8.77 -39.19 -31.69
N ALA A 171 7.85 -40.15 -31.78
CA ALA A 171 8.18 -41.55 -32.02
C ALA A 171 8.75 -41.75 -33.44
N GLY A 172 10.07 -41.69 -33.55
CA GLY A 172 10.82 -41.90 -34.79
C GLY A 172 11.91 -42.95 -34.65
N PRO A 173 12.48 -43.43 -35.77
CA PRO A 173 13.54 -44.44 -35.77
C PRO A 173 14.90 -43.91 -35.28
N THR A 174 15.05 -42.61 -35.07
CA THR A 174 16.31 -41.98 -34.65
C THR A 174 16.04 -41.00 -33.52
N ALA A 175 16.74 -41.17 -32.41
CA ALA A 175 16.74 -40.20 -31.31
C ALA A 175 17.74 -39.08 -31.62
N LEU A 176 17.36 -37.83 -31.36
CA LEU A 176 18.23 -36.67 -31.61
C LEU A 176 18.98 -36.24 -30.35
N ALA A 177 18.33 -36.31 -29.19
CA ALA A 177 18.93 -35.88 -27.92
C ALA A 177 19.02 -37.03 -26.90
N GLU A 178 20.21 -37.22 -26.35
CA GLU A 178 20.49 -38.22 -25.30
C GLU A 178 20.50 -37.62 -23.87
N ALA A 179 20.24 -36.31 -23.73
CA ALA A 179 20.31 -35.62 -22.45
C ALA A 179 19.03 -35.79 -21.60
N ASP A 180 19.16 -35.51 -20.30
CA ASP A 180 18.03 -35.36 -19.39
C ASP A 180 17.41 -33.95 -19.47
N LEU A 181 16.14 -33.81 -19.11
CA LEU A 181 15.43 -32.53 -19.15
C LEU A 181 15.90 -31.52 -18.11
N LEU A 182 16.39 -32.00 -16.97
CA LEU A 182 16.74 -31.17 -15.83
C LEU A 182 18.25 -30.89 -15.82
N ALA A 183 18.63 -29.63 -15.60
CA ALA A 183 20.04 -29.27 -15.56
C ALA A 183 20.71 -29.83 -14.28
N PRO A 184 22.03 -30.09 -14.28
CA PRO A 184 22.75 -30.53 -13.08
C PRO A 184 22.58 -29.58 -11.88
N GLU A 185 22.45 -28.27 -12.12
CA GLU A 185 22.23 -27.25 -11.07
C GLU A 185 20.82 -27.30 -10.45
N GLU A 186 19.85 -27.84 -11.17
CA GLU A 186 18.47 -28.02 -10.70
C GLU A 186 18.30 -29.35 -9.95
N ILE A 187 19.08 -30.38 -10.34
CA ILE A 187 19.19 -31.65 -9.58
C ILE A 187 19.95 -31.41 -8.28
N LEU A 188 21.07 -30.68 -8.36
CA LEU A 188 21.94 -30.35 -7.24
C LEU A 188 22.20 -28.86 -7.23
N GLU A 189 21.57 -28.16 -6.28
CA GLU A 189 21.81 -26.72 -6.10
C GLU A 189 23.32 -26.43 -5.98
N PRO A 190 23.85 -25.43 -6.70
CA PRO A 190 25.27 -25.11 -6.64
C PRO A 190 25.64 -24.78 -5.21
N ARG A 191 26.54 -25.60 -4.64
CA ARG A 191 27.08 -25.38 -3.30
C ARG A 191 27.97 -24.14 -3.35
N GLY A 192 27.43 -23.01 -2.92
CA GLY A 192 28.06 -21.70 -3.10
C GLY A 192 29.54 -21.65 -2.68
N GLU A 193 29.82 -21.76 -1.37
CA GLU A 193 31.21 -21.85 -0.88
C GLU A 193 31.59 -23.33 -0.73
N PRO A 194 32.83 -23.73 -1.12
CA PRO A 194 33.29 -25.10 -0.91
C PRO A 194 33.23 -25.46 0.58
N LEU A 195 32.82 -26.69 0.87
CA LEU A 195 32.68 -27.18 2.24
C LEU A 195 34.08 -27.31 2.87
N LYS A 196 34.48 -26.31 3.67
CA LYS A 196 35.71 -26.36 4.45
C LYS A 196 35.48 -27.08 5.78
N GLY A 197 36.38 -27.98 6.14
CA GLY A 197 36.37 -28.64 7.45
C GLY A 197 36.67 -27.65 8.58
N ALA A 198 36.22 -27.93 9.81
CA ALA A 198 36.45 -27.02 10.94
C ALA A 198 37.94 -26.78 11.25
N SER A 199 38.81 -27.72 10.86
CA SER A 199 40.27 -27.65 10.93
C SER A 199 40.89 -26.69 9.91
N GLU A 200 40.28 -26.51 8.75
CA GLU A 200 40.80 -25.73 7.62
C GLU A 200 40.37 -24.25 7.69
N VAL A 201 39.44 -23.90 8.57
CA VAL A 201 38.88 -22.55 8.68
C VAL A 201 39.76 -21.65 9.55
N THR A 202 40.45 -20.71 8.92
CA THR A 202 41.26 -19.68 9.58
C THR A 202 40.42 -18.67 10.37
N SER A 203 41.01 -18.00 11.35
CA SER A 203 40.36 -16.93 12.14
C SER A 203 39.78 -15.80 11.27
N THR A 204 40.46 -15.44 10.18
CA THR A 204 40.03 -14.47 9.17
C THR A 204 38.74 -14.91 8.47
N ASP A 205 38.66 -16.18 8.06
CA ASP A 205 37.48 -16.80 7.45
C ASP A 205 36.30 -16.82 8.43
N LYS A 206 36.52 -17.15 9.71
CA LYS A 206 35.48 -17.07 10.76
C LYS A 206 34.92 -15.65 10.90
N ARG A 207 35.79 -14.63 10.86
CA ARG A 207 35.37 -13.21 10.93
C ARG A 207 34.57 -12.80 9.69
N ARG A 208 34.99 -13.20 8.50
CA ARG A 208 34.29 -12.93 7.23
C ARG A 208 32.90 -13.58 7.23
N HIS A 209 32.82 -14.87 7.60
CA HIS A 209 31.57 -15.62 7.71
C HIS A 209 30.62 -14.96 8.72
N ARG A 210 31.10 -14.56 9.90
CA ARG A 210 30.29 -13.86 10.91
C ARG A 210 29.71 -12.55 10.38
N LYS A 211 30.50 -11.74 9.67
CA LYS A 211 30.03 -10.49 9.05
C LYS A 211 28.98 -10.74 7.96
N LYS A 212 29.17 -11.77 7.13
CA LYS A 212 28.20 -12.20 6.11
C LYS A 212 26.87 -12.61 6.77
N LEU A 213 26.93 -13.45 7.81
CA LEU A 213 25.76 -13.90 8.54
C LEU A 213 25.03 -12.74 9.25
N MET A 214 25.76 -11.79 9.84
CA MET A 214 25.16 -10.59 10.42
C MET A 214 24.43 -9.75 9.38
N ARG A 215 24.99 -9.57 8.18
CA ARG A 215 24.35 -8.82 7.08
C ARG A 215 23.05 -9.50 6.64
N VAL A 216 23.07 -10.82 6.45
CA VAL A 216 21.88 -11.60 6.07
C VAL A 216 20.81 -11.52 7.16
N ARG A 217 21.19 -11.69 8.43
CA ARG A 217 20.26 -11.57 9.57
C ARG A 217 19.67 -10.16 9.69
N ALA A 218 20.45 -9.11 9.48
CA ALA A 218 19.97 -7.74 9.49
C ALA A 218 18.93 -7.49 8.37
N GLY A 219 19.18 -7.99 7.15
CA GLY A 219 18.21 -7.94 6.06
C GLY A 219 16.90 -8.66 6.40
N LYS A 220 16.98 -9.88 6.94
CA LYS A 220 15.80 -10.65 7.39
C LYS A 220 15.04 -9.94 8.51
N ARG A 221 15.73 -9.30 9.46
CA ARG A 221 15.09 -8.52 10.55
C ARG A 221 14.33 -7.31 10.00
N LYS A 222 14.90 -6.58 9.04
CA LYS A 222 14.22 -5.44 8.38
C LYS A 222 12.95 -5.89 7.66
N LEU A 223 13.02 -6.98 6.90
CA LEU A 223 11.84 -7.54 6.22
C LEU A 223 10.76 -7.99 7.21
N ARG A 224 11.15 -8.68 8.29
CA ARG A 224 10.21 -9.10 9.35
C ARG A 224 9.58 -7.91 10.07
N ALA A 225 10.35 -6.86 10.38
CA ALA A 225 9.82 -5.65 11.01
C ALA A 225 8.82 -4.94 10.10
N ALA A 226 9.11 -4.82 8.79
CA ALA A 226 8.19 -4.25 7.82
C ALA A 226 6.88 -5.05 7.69
N LEU A 227 6.96 -6.39 7.75
CA LEU A 227 5.77 -7.25 7.78
C LEU A 227 4.97 -7.12 9.09
N ALA A 228 5.67 -7.01 10.23
CA ALA A 228 5.06 -6.91 11.55
C ALA A 228 4.27 -5.60 11.75
N ILE A 229 4.76 -4.49 11.19
CA ILE A 229 4.05 -3.19 11.21
C ILE A 229 2.68 -3.33 10.52
N LYS A 230 2.64 -3.92 9.31
CA LYS A 230 1.37 -4.17 8.60
C LYS A 230 0.40 -5.05 9.39
N THR A 231 0.91 -6.08 10.08
CA THR A 231 0.06 -6.94 10.91
C THR A 231 -0.46 -6.23 12.16
N ASN A 232 0.32 -5.32 12.75
CA ASN A 232 -0.11 -4.53 13.89
C ASN A 232 -1.17 -3.50 13.47
N ASP A 233 -1.00 -2.85 12.32
CA ASP A 233 -2.01 -1.92 11.78
C ASP A 233 -3.33 -2.62 11.46
N GLN A 234 -3.26 -3.84 10.91
CA GLN A 234 -4.43 -4.71 10.71
C GLN A 234 -5.11 -5.09 12.03
N LYS A 235 -4.35 -5.44 13.07
CA LYS A 235 -4.89 -5.76 14.40
C LYS A 235 -5.56 -4.54 15.06
N VAL A 236 -4.92 -3.37 14.97
CA VAL A 236 -5.46 -2.10 15.49
C VAL A 236 -6.72 -1.68 14.73
N ALA A 237 -6.77 -1.90 13.41
CA ALA A 237 -7.98 -1.68 12.62
C ALA A 237 -9.11 -2.64 13.02
N LEU A 238 -8.81 -3.92 13.23
CA LEU A 238 -9.77 -4.92 13.68
C LEU A 238 -10.34 -4.58 15.07
N GLU A 239 -9.49 -4.18 16.02
CA GLU A 239 -9.93 -3.74 17.35
C GLU A 239 -10.84 -2.51 17.29
N LYS A 240 -10.57 -1.54 16.39
CA LYS A 240 -11.46 -0.38 16.19
C LYS A 240 -12.82 -0.80 15.66
N VAL A 241 -12.87 -1.73 14.70
CA VAL A 241 -14.13 -2.28 14.17
C VAL A 241 -14.91 -3.02 15.26
N ILE A 242 -14.23 -3.83 16.07
CA ILE A 242 -14.84 -4.53 17.22
C ILE A 242 -15.41 -3.52 18.23
N LYS A 243 -14.70 -2.44 18.55
CA LYS A 243 -15.19 -1.38 19.46
C LYS A 243 -16.40 -0.63 18.89
N LEU A 244 -16.46 -0.42 17.58
CA LEU A 244 -17.61 0.22 16.92
C LEU A 244 -18.85 -0.69 16.90
N ALA A 245 -18.66 -2.00 16.73
CA ALA A 245 -19.75 -2.98 16.78
C ALA A 245 -20.38 -3.11 18.18
N HIS A 246 -19.63 -2.84 19.26
CA HIS A 246 -20.14 -2.87 20.63
C HIS A 246 -20.81 -1.56 21.08
N LYS A 247 -20.86 -0.51 20.24
CA LYS A 247 -21.57 0.72 20.59
C LYS A 247 -23.10 0.53 20.52
N PRO A 248 -23.87 1.10 21.46
CA PRO A 248 -25.33 1.00 21.46
C PRO A 248 -25.89 1.69 20.21
N GLY A 249 -26.71 0.97 19.43
CA GLY A 249 -27.29 1.43 18.16
C GLY A 249 -26.45 1.14 16.90
N SER A 250 -25.38 0.35 16.99
CA SER A 250 -24.58 -0.01 15.82
C SER A 250 -25.22 -1.13 14.97
N ASN A 251 -25.16 -0.99 13.64
CA ASN A 251 -25.68 -1.97 12.67
C ASN A 251 -24.66 -3.08 12.29
N ILE A 252 -23.51 -3.14 12.98
CA ILE A 252 -22.40 -4.04 12.64
C ILE A 252 -22.48 -5.30 13.50
N LYS A 253 -22.82 -6.45 12.90
CA LYS A 253 -22.87 -7.75 13.59
C LYS A 253 -21.54 -8.49 13.41
N ILE A 254 -20.88 -8.86 14.52
CA ILE A 254 -19.71 -9.74 14.49
C ILE A 254 -20.22 -11.18 14.46
N ALA A 255 -20.02 -11.89 13.34
CA ALA A 255 -20.24 -13.33 13.28
C ALA A 255 -19.13 -14.04 14.08
N ARG A 256 -19.53 -14.95 14.98
CA ARG A 256 -18.62 -15.78 15.78
C ARG A 256 -18.13 -16.98 14.98
#